data_AF-A0A5D2ZMN0-F1
#
_entry.id   AF-A0A5D2ZMN0-F1
#
_cell.length_a   1.000
_cell.length_b   1.000
_cell.length_c   1.000
_cell.angle_alpha   90.00
_cell.angle_beta   90.00
_cell.angle_gamma   90.00
#
_symmetry.space_group_name_H-M   'P 1'
#
loop_
_entity.id
_entity.type
_entity.pdbx_description
1 polymer ?
#
loop_
_entity_poly.entity_id
_entity_poly.type
_entity_poly.pdbx_seq_one_letter_code
_entity_poly.pdbx_strand_id
1 'polypeptide(L)'
;MLKVCCKSDAHINTISSSSKLIEGFERAIILLPKGTKFFIDDALFSTKSQKNLLIFKDIHINRYHIETMDEKNIEYLSIKNVECGKKYVLERLPAFSSGLYYTHISAIKAH
;
A
#
# COMPACT_ATOMS: atom_id res chain seq x y z
N MET A 1 -19.45 -1.16 20.25
CA MET A 1 -20.01 0.02 19.56
C MET A 1 -18.94 1.10 19.59
N LEU A 2 -18.10 1.21 18.56
CA LEU A 2 -17.10 2.27 18.45
C LEU A 2 -17.64 3.33 17.48
N LYS A 3 -17.74 4.55 17.98
CA LYS A 3 -18.31 5.71 17.30
C LYS A 3 -17.17 6.38 16.53
N VAL A 4 -17.18 6.22 15.21
CA VAL A 4 -16.27 6.91 14.28
C VAL A 4 -16.78 8.35 14.11
N CYS A 5 -15.92 9.32 14.37
CA CYS A 5 -16.19 10.72 14.06
C CYS A 5 -15.00 11.30 13.30
N CYS A 6 -15.17 11.41 11.99
CA CYS A 6 -14.69 12.47 11.09
C CYS A 6 -15.04 12.04 9.65
N LYS A 7 -16.22 12.43 9.17
CA LYS A 7 -16.55 12.36 7.75
C LYS A 7 -15.80 13.48 7.04
N SER A 8 -14.70 13.18 6.37
CA SER A 8 -14.16 14.05 5.33
C SER A 8 -14.70 13.54 3.99
N ASP A 9 -15.64 14.28 3.40
CA ASP A 9 -16.11 14.04 2.03
C ASP A 9 -14.97 14.42 1.06
N ALA A 10 -14.00 13.52 0.88
CA ALA A 10 -12.93 13.69 -0.08
C ALA A 10 -13.35 13.08 -1.41
N HIS A 11 -13.63 13.93 -2.40
CA HIS A 11 -13.85 13.50 -3.77
C HIS A 11 -12.51 13.15 -4.41
N ILE A 12 -12.20 11.85 -4.56
CA ILE A 12 -11.09 11.40 -5.41
C ILE A 12 -11.61 11.25 -6.84
N ASN A 13 -11.06 12.07 -7.74
CA ASN A 13 -11.24 11.88 -9.17
C ASN A 13 -10.24 10.82 -9.64
N THR A 14 -10.70 9.60 -9.86
CA THR A 14 -9.93 8.62 -10.64
C THR A 14 -10.27 8.81 -12.12
N ILE A 15 -9.32 8.50 -13.00
CA ILE A 15 -9.45 8.68 -14.46
C ILE A 15 -10.69 7.94 -15.02
N SER A 16 -11.26 6.97 -14.29
CA SER A 16 -12.43 6.20 -14.72
C SER A 16 -13.77 6.54 -14.06
N SER A 17 -13.85 7.46 -13.08
CA SER A 17 -15.08 8.10 -12.58
C SER A 17 -14.89 8.75 -11.19
N SER A 18 -15.69 9.78 -10.90
CA SER A 18 -15.93 10.28 -9.54
C SER A 18 -16.95 9.37 -8.85
N SER A 19 -16.51 8.38 -8.10
CA SER A 19 -17.38 7.56 -7.25
C SER A 19 -17.07 7.83 -5.79
N LYS A 20 -18.12 7.96 -4.98
CA LYS A 20 -18.04 8.14 -3.52
C LYS A 20 -17.63 6.79 -2.88
N LEU A 21 -16.40 6.34 -3.18
CA LEU A 21 -15.88 5.03 -2.79
C LEU A 21 -15.28 5.03 -1.39
N ILE A 22 -14.80 6.19 -0.93
CA ILE A 22 -14.14 6.32 0.37
C ILE A 22 -15.21 6.52 1.43
N GLU A 23 -15.25 5.60 2.39
CA GLU A 23 -16.19 5.68 3.51
C GLU A 23 -15.57 6.37 4.72
N GLY A 24 -14.23 6.40 4.80
CA GLY A 24 -13.47 7.12 5.82
C GLY A 24 -11.96 6.92 5.66
N PHE A 25 -11.22 7.55 6.57
CA PHE A 25 -9.78 7.37 6.74
C PHE A 25 -9.53 6.75 8.11
N GLU A 26 -8.70 5.72 8.16
CA GLU A 26 -8.28 5.07 9.41
C GLU A 26 -6.77 4.83 9.41
N ARG A 27 -6.18 4.69 10.59
CA ARG A 27 -4.80 4.24 10.70
C ARG A 27 -4.77 2.72 10.51
N ALA A 28 -3.96 2.26 9.57
CA ALA A 28 -3.82 0.85 9.28
C ALA A 28 -2.37 0.39 9.36
N ILE A 29 -2.17 -0.83 9.86
CA ILE A 29 -0.91 -1.55 9.75
C ILE A 29 -1.13 -2.69 8.76
N ILE A 30 -0.40 -2.66 7.65
CA ILE A 30 -0.38 -3.73 6.64
C ILE A 30 0.86 -4.60 6.88
N LEU A 31 0.65 -5.91 6.94
CA LEU A 31 1.73 -6.90 6.98
C LEU A 31 1.87 -7.61 5.64
N LEU A 32 3.03 -7.50 5.02
CA LEU A 32 3.37 -8.20 3.78
C LEU A 32 3.89 -9.63 4.06
N PRO A 33 3.94 -10.51 3.04
CA PRO A 33 4.20 -11.94 3.23
C PRO A 33 5.51 -12.29 3.93
N LYS A 34 6.58 -11.49 3.75
CA LYS A 34 7.87 -11.70 4.44
C LYS A 34 7.95 -10.95 5.77
N GLY A 35 6.82 -10.47 6.29
CA GLY A 35 6.73 -9.81 7.58
C GLY A 35 7.03 -8.31 7.55
N THR A 36 7.16 -7.71 6.36
CA THR A 36 7.39 -6.26 6.23
C THR A 36 6.13 -5.50 6.65
N LYS A 37 6.29 -4.55 7.58
CA LYS A 37 5.18 -3.77 8.13
C LYS A 37 5.11 -2.39 7.48
N PHE A 38 3.92 -1.99 7.07
CA PHE A 38 3.60 -0.64 6.64
C PHE A 38 2.63 0.00 7.62
N PHE A 39 3.01 1.14 8.18
CA PHE A 39 2.18 2.03 8.97
C PHE A 39 1.58 3.07 8.03
N ILE A 40 0.25 3.09 7.90
CA ILE A 40 -0.49 4.00 7.03
C ILE A 40 -1.36 4.86 7.94
N ASP A 41 -1.07 6.16 7.97
CA ASP A 41 -1.81 7.08 8.84
C ASP A 41 -3.19 7.44 8.28
N ASP A 42 -3.29 7.56 6.95
CA ASP A 42 -4.49 7.99 6.23
C ASP A 42 -4.99 6.87 5.30
N ALA A 43 -5.21 5.66 5.82
CA ALA A 43 -5.62 4.53 5.01
C ALA A 43 -7.07 4.73 4.53
N LEU A 44 -7.24 4.76 3.21
CA LEU A 44 -8.56 4.86 2.59
C LEU A 44 -9.30 3.54 2.75
N PHE A 45 -10.41 3.56 3.48
CA PHE A 45 -11.27 2.40 3.62
C PHE A 45 -12.48 2.50 2.72
N SER A 46 -12.74 1.41 2.00
CA SER A 46 -13.94 1.21 1.18
C SER A 46 -14.40 -0.23 1.33
N THR A 47 -15.55 -0.46 1.95
CA THR A 47 -16.15 -1.81 2.02
C THR A 47 -16.42 -2.42 0.64
N LYS A 48 -16.50 -1.57 -0.40
CA LYS A 48 -16.77 -1.97 -1.79
C LYS A 48 -15.49 -2.26 -2.59
N SER A 49 -14.33 -1.85 -2.08
CA SER A 49 -13.06 -2.13 -2.75
C SER A 49 -12.47 -3.44 -2.23
N GLN A 50 -12.27 -4.39 -3.13
CA GLN A 50 -11.47 -5.59 -2.84
C GLN A 50 -9.96 -5.31 -2.90
N LYS A 51 -9.54 -4.11 -3.30
CA LYS A 51 -8.15 -3.73 -3.52
C LYS A 51 -7.75 -2.56 -2.63
N ASN A 52 -6.63 -2.72 -1.94
CA ASN A 52 -5.99 -1.63 -1.20
C ASN A 52 -4.97 -0.94 -2.11
N LEU A 53 -4.94 0.39 -2.08
CA LEU A 53 -3.93 1.20 -2.76
C LEU A 53 -2.90 1.66 -1.73
N LEU A 54 -1.62 1.40 -2.00
CA LEU A 54 -0.52 1.95 -1.21
C LEU A 54 0.02 3.17 -1.92
N ILE A 55 -0.06 4.34 -1.28
CA ILE A 55 0.47 5.57 -1.88
C ILE A 55 1.98 5.67 -1.63
N PHE A 56 2.70 6.28 -2.55
CA PHE A 56 4.15 6.47 -2.43
C PHE A 56 4.56 7.19 -1.13
N LYS A 57 3.70 8.10 -0.64
CA LYS A 57 3.88 8.77 0.66
C LYS A 57 4.00 7.79 1.81
N ASP A 58 3.18 6.74 1.84
CA ASP A 58 3.21 5.72 2.91
C ASP A 58 4.53 4.96 2.87
N ILE A 59 5.01 4.60 1.68
CA ILE A 59 6.28 3.91 1.49
C ILE A 59 7.43 4.74 2.07
N HIS A 60 7.46 6.04 1.75
CA HIS A 60 8.49 6.95 2.21
C HIS A 60 8.43 7.19 3.74
N ILE A 61 7.24 7.36 4.32
CA ILE A 61 7.07 7.53 5.78
C ILE A 61 7.55 6.28 6.53
N ASN A 62 7.35 5.10 5.96
CA ASN A 62 7.87 3.85 6.49
C ASN A 62 9.38 3.66 6.26
N ARG A 63 10.07 4.65 5.69
CA ARG A 63 11.51 4.65 5.37
C ARG A 63 11.94 3.50 4.45
N TYR A 64 11.03 3.05 3.59
CA TYR A 64 11.36 2.10 2.55
C TYR A 64 11.66 2.80 1.24
N HIS A 65 12.47 2.13 0.42
CA HIS A 65 12.73 2.49 -0.96
C HIS A 65 12.09 1.47 -1.87
N ILE A 66 11.57 1.94 -3.00
CA ILE A 66 11.09 1.05 -4.07
C ILE A 66 11.98 1.19 -5.29
N GLU A 67 12.30 0.06 -5.90
CA GLU A 67 13.04 -0.03 -7.16
C GLU A 67 12.41 -1.13 -8.00
N THR A 68 12.25 -0.90 -9.29
CA THR A 68 11.93 -1.96 -10.24
C THR A 68 13.18 -2.77 -10.56
N MET A 69 13.03 -4.07 -10.73
CA MET A 69 14.10 -4.94 -11.17
C MET A 69 13.57 -6.09 -12.01
N ASP A 70 14.37 -6.53 -12.96
CA ASP A 70 14.06 -7.69 -13.80
C ASP A 70 14.86 -8.91 -13.33
N GLU A 71 14.17 -10.02 -13.14
CA GLU A 71 14.79 -11.31 -12.88
C GLU A 71 14.14 -12.37 -13.78
N LYS A 72 14.93 -13.00 -14.65
CA LYS A 72 14.47 -14.05 -15.59
C LYS A 72 13.27 -13.61 -16.46
N ASN A 73 13.31 -12.38 -16.97
CA ASN A 73 12.25 -11.75 -17.77
C ASN A 73 10.92 -11.55 -17.02
N ILE A 74 10.97 -11.56 -15.69
CA ILE A 74 9.85 -11.16 -14.83
C ILE A 74 10.25 -9.88 -14.13
N GLU A 75 9.45 -8.83 -14.30
CA GLU A 75 9.62 -7.57 -13.60
C GLU A 75 9.06 -7.68 -12.18
N TYR A 76 9.78 -7.10 -11.23
CA TYR A 76 9.41 -7.01 -9.83
C TYR A 76 9.54 -5.58 -9.30
N LEU A 77 8.58 -5.15 -8.49
CA LEU A 77 8.77 -4.02 -7.59
C LEU A 77 9.41 -4.52 -6.30
N SER A 78 10.66 -4.12 -6.07
CA SER A 78 11.39 -4.44 -4.85
C SER A 78 11.22 -3.36 -3.80
N ILE A 79 10.74 -3.76 -2.63
CA ILE A 79 10.74 -2.91 -1.43
C ILE A 79 12.03 -3.17 -0.68
N LYS A 80 12.79 -2.11 -0.42
CA LYS A 80 14.12 -2.17 0.18
C LYS A 80 14.20 -1.29 1.42
N ASN A 81 14.96 -1.72 2.41
CA ASN A 81 15.43 -0.87 3.50
C ASN A 81 16.86 -0.40 3.20
N VAL A 82 17.23 0.78 3.71
CA VAL A 82 18.61 1.25 3.75
C VAL A 82 19.09 1.25 5.19
N GLU A 83 20.00 0.34 5.51
CA GLU A 83 20.64 0.28 6.82
C GLU A 83 22.13 0.54 6.66
N CYS A 84 22.67 1.51 7.40
CA CYS A 84 24.08 1.91 7.34
C CYS A 84 24.59 2.17 5.90
N GLY A 85 23.74 2.76 5.04
CA GLY A 85 24.06 3.07 3.64
C GLY A 85 23.96 1.88 2.67
N LYS A 86 23.60 0.68 3.15
CA LYS A 86 23.43 -0.52 2.32
C LYS A 86 21.95 -0.81 2.10
N LYS A 87 21.59 -1.14 0.85
CA LYS A 87 20.22 -1.51 0.45
C LYS A 87 20.00 -3.00 0.65
N TYR A 88 18.93 -3.35 1.36
CA TYR A 88 18.50 -4.73 1.60
C TYR A 88 17.10 -4.94 1.04
N VAL A 89 16.89 -6.02 0.27
CA VAL A 89 15.56 -6.37 -0.26
C VAL A 89 14.73 -7.02 0.83
N LEU A 90 13.63 -6.38 1.19
CA LEU A 90 12.67 -6.92 2.14
C LEU A 90 11.59 -7.73 1.42
N GLU A 91 11.00 -7.18 0.37
CA GLU A 91 9.90 -7.78 -0.39
C GLU A 91 10.12 -7.63 -1.88
N ARG A 92 9.51 -8.54 -2.65
CA ARG A 92 9.43 -8.45 -4.11
C ARG A 92 8.01 -8.71 -4.54
N LEU A 93 7.44 -7.75 -5.25
CA LEU A 93 6.07 -7.83 -5.75
C LEU A 93 6.13 -8.07 -7.26
N PRO A 94 5.63 -9.21 -7.77
CA PRO A 94 5.66 -9.48 -9.20
C PRO A 94 4.76 -8.48 -9.95
N ALA A 95 5.19 -8.11 -11.16
CA ALA A 95 4.39 -7.32 -12.09
C ALA A 95 3.39 -8.21 -12.84
N PHE A 96 2.19 -7.67 -13.08
CA PHE A 96 1.35 -8.11 -14.19
C PHE A 96 1.82 -7.46 -15.50
N SER A 97 1.40 -8.04 -16.64
CA SER A 97 1.61 -7.44 -17.96
C SER A 97 0.98 -6.04 -18.12
N SER A 98 0.07 -5.66 -17.23
CA SER A 98 -0.52 -4.32 -17.15
C SER A 98 0.36 -3.28 -16.43
N GLY A 99 1.54 -3.66 -15.93
CA GLY A 99 2.39 -2.81 -15.08
C GLY A 99 1.88 -2.65 -13.64
N LEU A 100 0.88 -3.44 -13.23
CA LEU A 100 0.40 -3.48 -11.86
C LEU A 100 1.21 -4.48 -11.03
N TYR A 101 1.74 -4.02 -9.90
CA TYR A 101 2.38 -4.88 -8.91
C TYR A 101 1.36 -5.30 -7.86
N TYR A 102 1.43 -6.56 -7.41
CA TYR A 102 0.49 -7.08 -6.43
C TYR A 102 1.18 -7.96 -5.40
N THR A 103 0.50 -8.13 -4.27
CA THR A 103 0.93 -9.02 -3.21
C THR A 103 -0.27 -9.42 -2.36
N HIS A 104 -0.10 -10.48 -1.58
CA HIS A 104 -1.07 -10.87 -0.57
C HIS A 104 -0.74 -10.16 0.74
N ILE A 105 -1.76 -9.61 1.39
CA ILE A 105 -1.61 -9.03 2.73
C ILE A 105 -1.88 -10.14 3.74
N SER A 106 -0.93 -10.38 4.64
CA SER A 106 -1.03 -11.42 5.66
C SER A 106 -1.94 -11.02 6.81
N ALA A 107 -1.97 -9.73 7.14
CA ALA A 107 -2.85 -9.16 8.16
C ALA A 107 -3.02 -7.65 7.96
N ILE A 108 -4.21 -7.15 8.30
CA ILE A 108 -4.50 -5.72 8.42
C ILE A 108 -4.96 -5.48 9.85
N LYS A 109 -4.33 -4.53 10.54
CA LYS A 109 -4.81 -4.02 11.82
C LYS A 109 -5.22 -2.58 11.64
N ALA A 110 -6.51 -2.30 11.76
CA ALA A 110 -7.06 -0.94 11.81
C ALA A 110 -7.23 -0.51 13.28
N HIS A 111 -7.06 0.79 13.54
CA HIS A 111 -7.05 1.39 14.88
C HIS A 111 -8.05 2.53 15.02
#